data_AF-A0A1J4XNM2-F1
#
_entry.id   AF-A0A1J4XNM2-F1
#
_cell.length_a   1.000
_cell.length_b   1.000
_cell.length_c   1.000
_cell.angle_alpha   90.00
_cell.angle_beta   90.00
_cell.angle_gamma   90.00
#
_symmetry.space_group_name_H-M   'P 1'
#
loop_
_entity.id
_entity.type
_entity.pdbx_description
1 polymer ?
#
loop_
_entity_poly.entity_id
_entity_poly.type
_entity_poly.pdbx_seq_one_letter_code
_entity_poly.pdbx_strand_id
1 'polypeptide(L)'
;MLTKDKSFINNKSLQRPKAAKEVSLWSESEKDFGYNFQDWVHELRRLSSKPELLQHIQDPPPRLANLFPEGNICDAYLAAYAAHLCRINSLTPPEWTQSDDLVLEEPWFSNPFKDARFLLLRDTPPEFKNKNLFTTPEITFKAHPGRPKASIVHKRKMAALRQKAYRKRIADELKALRKKTS
;
A
#
# COMPACT_ATOMS: atom_id res chain seq x y z
N MET A 1 15.23 8.22 40.02
CA MET A 1 14.78 7.08 39.19
C MET A 1 13.74 7.60 38.22
N LEU A 2 14.05 7.52 36.93
CA LEU A 2 13.34 8.18 35.83
C LEU A 2 11.87 7.75 35.75
N THR A 3 11.00 8.74 35.86
CA THR A 3 9.58 8.73 35.53
C THR A 3 9.42 8.27 34.09
N LYS A 4 8.80 7.09 33.90
CA LYS A 4 8.37 6.62 32.58
C LYS A 4 7.37 7.61 32.00
N ASP A 5 7.83 8.34 30.99
CA ASP A 5 7.08 9.34 30.25
C ASP A 5 5.91 8.66 29.52
N LYS A 6 4.70 8.81 30.06
CA LYS A 6 3.45 8.23 29.53
C LYS A 6 2.98 8.89 28.23
N SER A 7 3.78 9.79 27.66
CA SER A 7 3.50 10.53 26.42
C SER A 7 3.77 9.73 25.13
N PHE A 8 4.45 8.58 25.20
CA PHE A 8 4.76 7.75 24.03
C PHE A 8 3.69 6.73 23.63
N ILE A 9 2.72 6.42 24.51
CA ILE A 9 1.80 5.29 24.29
C ILE A 9 0.57 5.67 23.46
N ASN A 10 0.25 6.95 23.28
CA ASN A 10 -1.07 7.36 22.80
C ASN A 10 -1.11 8.05 21.41
N ASN A 11 -0.17 7.74 20.51
CA ASN A 11 -0.17 8.27 19.14
C ASN A 11 -0.05 7.20 18.04
N LYS A 12 -0.10 5.91 18.40
CA LYS A 12 -0.16 4.78 17.43
C LYS A 12 -1.53 4.69 16.73
N SER A 13 -2.60 5.24 17.32
CA SER A 13 -4.00 5.01 16.88
C SER A 13 -4.51 5.92 15.76
N LEU A 14 -3.74 6.91 15.29
CA LEU A 14 -4.17 7.82 14.21
C LEU A 14 -3.32 7.74 12.94
N GLN A 15 -2.22 6.99 12.97
CA GLN A 15 -1.31 6.83 11.83
C GLN A 15 -1.60 5.51 11.14
N ARG A 16 -1.71 5.53 9.80
CA ARG A 16 -1.89 4.33 8.98
C ARG A 16 -0.54 3.84 8.47
N PRO A 17 -0.27 2.51 8.46
CA PRO A 17 0.99 2.00 7.96
C PRO A 17 1.13 2.33 6.48
N LYS A 18 2.27 2.90 6.11
CA LYS A 18 2.65 3.22 4.74
C LYS A 18 3.55 2.16 4.15
N ALA A 19 4.16 1.29 4.93
CA ALA A 19 5.02 0.24 4.41
C ALA A 19 4.75 -1.10 5.10
N ALA A 20 5.06 -2.20 4.41
CA ALA A 20 4.96 -3.54 4.96
C ALA A 20 5.72 -3.66 6.30
N LYS A 21 6.90 -3.04 6.40
CA LYS A 21 7.66 -3.01 7.66
C LYS A 21 6.90 -2.39 8.84
N GLU A 22 6.07 -1.39 8.59
CA GLU A 22 5.32 -0.68 9.62
C GLU A 22 4.14 -1.54 10.10
N VAL A 23 3.56 -2.36 9.23
CA VAL A 23 2.54 -3.35 9.60
C VAL A 23 3.09 -4.27 10.69
N SER A 24 4.26 -4.89 10.47
CA SER A 24 4.86 -5.75 11.50
C SER A 24 5.30 -4.96 12.74
N LEU A 25 5.95 -3.81 12.58
CA LEU A 25 6.41 -2.99 13.71
C LEU A 25 5.27 -2.57 14.66
N TRP A 26 4.06 -2.39 14.13
CA TRP A 26 2.92 -1.91 14.90
C TRP A 26 2.01 -3.04 15.40
N SER A 27 2.36 -4.30 15.13
CA SER A 27 1.56 -5.46 15.50
C SER A 27 2.12 -6.17 16.72
N GLU A 28 1.32 -6.23 17.78
CA GLU A 28 1.65 -6.93 19.03
C GLU A 28 0.81 -8.20 19.21
N SER A 29 -0.17 -8.42 18.33
CA SER A 29 -1.05 -9.59 18.26
C SER A 29 -1.51 -9.86 16.83
N GLU A 30 -2.08 -11.04 16.57
CA GLU A 30 -2.71 -11.38 15.28
C GLU A 30 -3.81 -10.37 14.90
N LYS A 31 -4.60 -9.95 15.89
CA LYS A 31 -5.70 -8.99 15.69
C LYS A 31 -5.19 -7.62 15.27
N ASP A 32 -4.12 -7.13 15.93
CA ASP A 32 -3.49 -5.86 15.56
C ASP A 32 -2.89 -5.94 14.16
N PHE A 33 -2.25 -7.07 13.82
CA PHE A 33 -1.78 -7.33 12.47
C PHE A 33 -2.90 -7.23 11.45
N GLY A 34 -4.05 -7.85 11.71
CA GLY A 34 -5.22 -7.76 10.82
C GLY A 34 -5.65 -6.31 10.56
N TYR A 35 -5.73 -5.48 11.61
CA TYR A 35 -6.10 -4.06 11.46
C TYR A 35 -5.04 -3.25 10.72
N ASN A 36 -3.77 -3.36 11.13
CA ASN A 36 -2.66 -2.66 10.49
C ASN A 36 -2.51 -3.06 9.02
N PHE A 37 -2.67 -4.35 8.71
CA PHE A 37 -2.64 -4.86 7.35
C PHE A 37 -3.76 -4.25 6.49
N GLN A 38 -4.99 -4.19 7.01
CA GLN A 38 -6.12 -3.59 6.29
C GLN A 38 -5.92 -2.09 6.04
N ASP A 39 -5.44 -1.34 7.04
CA ASP A 39 -5.09 0.08 6.85
C ASP A 39 -3.99 0.26 5.81
N TRP A 40 -2.97 -0.59 5.80
CA TRP A 40 -1.92 -0.57 4.78
C TRP A 40 -2.48 -0.88 3.38
N VAL A 41 -3.34 -1.90 3.24
CA VAL A 41 -4.02 -2.21 1.97
C VAL A 41 -4.86 -1.04 1.49
N HIS A 42 -5.52 -0.29 2.39
CA HIS A 42 -6.21 0.94 2.04
C HIS A 42 -5.25 2.05 1.55
N GLU A 43 -4.05 2.18 2.13
CA GLU A 43 -3.05 3.11 1.61
C GLU A 43 -2.51 2.68 0.23
N LEU A 44 -2.35 1.38 -0.02
CA LEU A 44 -1.95 0.86 -1.33
C LEU A 44 -2.94 1.25 -2.45
N ARG A 45 -4.24 1.37 -2.15
CA ARG A 45 -5.27 1.84 -3.12
C ARG A 45 -5.01 3.25 -3.65
N ARG A 46 -4.27 4.06 -2.90
CA ARG A 46 -3.99 5.46 -3.23
C ARG A 46 -2.76 5.61 -4.12
N LEU A 47 -1.99 4.54 -4.30
CA LEU A 47 -0.79 4.57 -5.13
C LEU A 47 -1.16 4.72 -6.59
N SER A 48 -0.26 5.34 -7.35
CA SER A 48 -0.50 5.67 -8.76
C SER A 48 0.58 5.12 -9.69
N SER A 49 1.66 4.56 -9.12
CA SER A 49 2.82 4.13 -9.91
C SER A 49 3.53 2.93 -9.30
N LYS A 50 4.23 2.19 -10.16
CA LYS A 50 5.06 1.05 -9.77
C LYS A 50 6.22 1.42 -8.81
N PRO A 51 6.94 2.54 -8.99
CA PRO A 51 7.98 2.94 -8.03
C PRO A 51 7.42 3.29 -6.65
N GLU A 52 6.25 3.93 -6.57
CA GLU A 52 5.56 4.18 -5.30
C GLU A 52 5.22 2.85 -4.60
N LEU A 53 4.72 1.85 -5.34
CA LEU A 53 4.48 0.50 -4.79
C LEU A 53 5.75 -0.12 -4.23
N LEU A 54 6.87 -0.08 -4.96
CA LEU A 54 8.14 -0.65 -4.48
C LEU A 54 8.59 -0.01 -3.16
N GLN A 55 8.46 1.31 -3.00
CA GLN A 55 8.79 1.98 -1.74
C GLN A 55 7.99 1.46 -0.53
N HIS A 56 6.77 0.96 -0.75
CA HIS A 56 5.92 0.42 0.31
C HIS A 56 6.31 -1.01 0.72
N ILE A 57 7.10 -1.74 -0.08
CA ILE A 57 7.44 -3.16 0.15
C ILE A 57 8.93 -3.47 0.11
N GLN A 58 9.79 -2.50 -0.24
CA GLN A 58 11.23 -2.74 -0.44
C GLN A 58 11.93 -3.19 0.83
N ASP A 59 11.60 -2.55 1.95
CA ASP A 59 12.27 -2.80 3.23
C ASP A 59 11.71 -4.06 3.90
N PRO A 60 12.58 -4.98 4.36
CA PRO A 60 12.15 -6.18 5.05
C PRO A 60 11.45 -5.84 6.38
N PRO A 61 10.25 -6.39 6.64
CA PRO A 61 9.59 -6.23 7.93
C PRO A 61 10.32 -6.96 9.07
N PRO A 62 10.26 -6.46 10.32
CA PRO A 62 10.68 -7.23 11.48
C PRO A 62 9.82 -8.49 11.63
N ARG A 63 10.42 -9.60 12.10
CA ARG A 63 9.75 -10.90 12.25
C ARG A 63 8.81 -10.92 13.45
N LEU A 64 7.60 -11.40 13.23
CA LEU A 64 6.55 -11.55 14.24
C LEU A 64 6.52 -12.95 14.87
N ALA A 65 7.13 -13.96 14.23
CA ALA A 65 7.10 -15.36 14.66
C ALA A 65 7.42 -15.63 16.14
N ASN A 66 8.26 -14.79 16.76
CA ASN A 66 8.65 -14.93 18.18
C ASN A 66 7.92 -13.94 19.12
N LEU A 67 7.02 -13.11 18.60
CA LEU A 67 6.30 -12.10 19.38
C LEU A 67 4.96 -12.63 19.88
N PHE A 68 4.24 -13.40 19.06
CA PHE A 68 2.95 -14.01 19.41
C PHE A 68 2.72 -15.30 18.58
N PRO A 69 1.81 -16.20 19.02
CA PRO A 69 1.70 -17.56 18.48
C PRO A 69 1.47 -17.64 16.96
N GLU A 70 0.65 -16.74 16.40
CA GLU A 70 0.32 -16.69 14.97
C GLU A 70 1.30 -15.83 14.15
N GLY A 71 2.38 -15.34 14.77
CA GLY A 71 3.30 -14.40 14.15
C GLY A 71 3.99 -14.94 12.89
N ASN A 72 4.23 -16.25 12.84
CA ASN A 72 4.78 -16.90 11.64
C ASN A 72 3.80 -16.86 10.46
N ILE A 73 2.50 -17.05 10.71
CA ILE A 73 1.44 -16.92 9.71
C ILE A 73 1.38 -15.48 9.19
N CYS A 74 1.44 -14.49 10.10
CA CYS A 74 1.47 -13.08 9.74
C CYS A 74 2.68 -12.71 8.86
N ASP A 75 3.88 -13.18 9.24
CA ASP A 75 5.12 -12.98 8.48
C ASP A 75 5.00 -13.58 7.06
N ALA A 76 4.58 -14.84 6.97
CA ALA A 76 4.37 -15.56 5.70
C ALA A 76 3.35 -14.84 4.82
N TYR A 77 2.24 -14.38 5.43
CA TYR A 77 1.16 -13.70 4.73
C TYR A 77 1.61 -12.36 4.14
N LEU A 78 2.34 -11.56 4.91
CA LEU A 78 2.84 -10.27 4.47
C LEU A 78 3.83 -10.43 3.30
N ALA A 79 4.69 -11.44 3.35
CA ALA A 79 5.61 -11.78 2.27
C ALA A 79 4.89 -12.24 1.00
N ALA A 80 3.93 -13.17 1.14
CA ALA A 80 3.12 -13.66 0.03
C ALA A 80 2.33 -12.52 -0.63
N TYR A 81 1.76 -11.61 0.17
CA TYR A 81 1.01 -10.46 -0.34
C TYR A 81 1.91 -9.49 -1.09
N ALA A 82 3.10 -9.15 -0.56
CA ALA A 82 4.07 -8.30 -1.25
C ALA A 82 4.54 -8.91 -2.59
N ALA A 83 4.86 -10.21 -2.62
CA ALA A 83 5.21 -10.92 -3.85
C ALA A 83 4.03 -10.93 -4.85
N HIS A 84 2.80 -11.14 -4.36
CA HIS A 84 1.60 -11.14 -5.17
C HIS A 84 1.38 -9.78 -5.85
N LEU A 85 1.53 -8.68 -5.10
CA LEU A 85 1.46 -7.31 -5.62
C LEU A 85 2.49 -7.07 -6.72
N CYS A 86 3.74 -7.52 -6.54
CA CYS A 86 4.76 -7.39 -7.58
C CYS A 86 4.36 -8.13 -8.85
N ARG A 87 3.89 -9.36 -8.73
CA ARG A 87 3.51 -10.19 -9.87
C ARG A 87 2.36 -9.61 -10.68
N ILE A 88 1.28 -9.14 -10.04
CA ILE A 88 0.14 -8.53 -10.77
C ILE A 88 0.51 -7.19 -11.42
N ASN A 89 1.63 -6.58 -11.01
CA ASN A 89 2.18 -5.35 -11.57
C ASN A 89 3.39 -5.57 -12.50
N SER A 90 3.73 -6.83 -12.80
CA SER A 90 4.92 -7.20 -13.60
C SER A 90 6.20 -6.55 -13.05
N LEU A 91 6.40 -6.66 -11.74
CA LEU A 91 7.59 -6.22 -11.01
C LEU A 91 8.33 -7.41 -10.43
N THR A 92 9.64 -7.25 -10.23
CA THR A 92 10.45 -8.20 -9.47
C THR A 92 10.11 -8.08 -7.97
N PRO A 93 9.77 -9.19 -7.28
CA PRO A 93 9.58 -9.17 -5.83
C PRO A 93 10.87 -8.80 -5.09
N PRO A 94 10.79 -8.08 -3.95
CA PRO A 94 11.93 -7.87 -3.06
C PRO A 94 12.50 -9.22 -2.56
N GLU A 95 13.82 -9.31 -2.40
CA GLU A 95 14.52 -10.55 -2.01
C GLU A 95 13.97 -11.14 -0.70
N TRP A 96 13.64 -10.30 0.28
CA TRP A 96 13.11 -10.76 1.56
C TRP A 96 11.81 -11.56 1.43
N THR A 97 11.00 -11.32 0.39
CA THR A 97 9.76 -12.08 0.16
C THR A 97 10.02 -13.53 -0.25
N GLN A 98 11.23 -13.84 -0.72
CA GLN A 98 11.62 -15.14 -1.23
C GLN A 98 12.21 -16.04 -0.16
N SER A 99 12.58 -15.52 1.02
CA SER A 99 13.18 -16.28 2.11
C SER A 99 12.36 -17.53 2.49
N ASP A 100 13.05 -18.66 2.64
CA ASP A 100 12.46 -19.95 3.01
C ASP A 100 11.91 -19.96 4.45
N ASP A 101 12.45 -19.10 5.33
CA ASP A 101 11.97 -18.90 6.71
C ASP A 101 10.56 -18.27 6.77
N LEU A 102 9.99 -17.89 5.62
CA LEU A 102 8.63 -17.38 5.49
C LEU A 102 7.66 -18.44 4.95
N VAL A 103 8.13 -19.66 4.70
CA VAL A 103 7.29 -20.79 4.32
C VAL A 103 6.78 -21.46 5.59
N LEU A 104 5.47 -21.60 5.73
CA LEU A 104 4.90 -22.31 6.87
C LEU A 104 5.19 -23.81 6.77
N GLU A 105 5.54 -24.43 7.91
CA GLU A 105 5.71 -25.88 8.00
C GLU A 105 4.40 -26.62 7.72
N GLU A 106 3.32 -26.16 8.34
CA GLU A 106 1.97 -26.70 8.17
C GLU A 106 1.11 -25.79 7.28
N PRO A 107 0.24 -26.35 6.41
CA PRO A 107 -0.62 -25.57 5.54
C PRO A 107 -1.69 -24.81 6.33
N TRP A 108 -1.74 -23.50 6.13
CA TRP A 108 -2.73 -22.63 6.76
C TRP A 108 -3.87 -22.30 5.80
N PHE A 109 -5.11 -22.41 6.26
CA PHE A 109 -6.31 -22.11 5.50
C PHE A 109 -7.09 -20.98 6.17
N SER A 110 -7.47 -19.95 5.41
CA SER A 110 -8.25 -18.83 5.93
C SER A 110 -9.70 -19.19 6.28
N ASN A 111 -10.21 -20.30 5.73
CA ASN A 111 -11.53 -20.83 6.04
C ASN A 111 -11.40 -22.11 6.89
N PRO A 112 -12.05 -22.19 8.06
CA PRO A 112 -11.97 -23.36 8.93
C PRO A 112 -12.71 -24.59 8.38
N PHE A 113 -13.67 -24.42 7.47
CA PHE A 113 -14.47 -25.52 6.94
C PHE A 113 -13.69 -26.36 5.92
N LYS A 114 -13.61 -27.68 6.14
CA LYS A 114 -12.85 -28.61 5.29
C LYS A 114 -13.33 -28.61 3.84
N ASP A 115 -14.64 -28.49 3.61
CA ASP A 115 -15.24 -28.52 2.27
C ASP A 115 -14.80 -27.32 1.42
N ALA A 116 -14.50 -26.18 2.06
CA ALA A 116 -14.00 -24.99 1.38
C ALA A 116 -12.51 -25.11 0.97
N ARG A 117 -11.76 -26.07 1.51
CA ARG A 117 -10.32 -26.22 1.23
C ARG A 117 -10.05 -26.51 -0.24
N PHE A 118 -10.90 -27.30 -0.91
CA PHE A 118 -10.74 -27.57 -2.33
C PHE A 118 -10.79 -26.29 -3.17
N LEU A 119 -11.71 -25.38 -2.85
CA LEU A 119 -11.81 -24.08 -3.52
C LEU A 119 -10.59 -23.22 -3.25
N LEU A 120 -10.10 -23.17 -2.00
CA LEU A 120 -8.89 -22.42 -1.64
C LEU A 120 -7.65 -22.98 -2.36
N LEU A 121 -7.46 -24.30 -2.36
CA LEU A 121 -6.38 -24.96 -3.10
C LEU A 121 -6.38 -24.58 -4.59
N ARG A 122 -7.56 -24.47 -5.20
CA ARG A 122 -7.69 -24.06 -6.60
C ARG A 122 -7.39 -22.57 -6.79
N ASP A 123 -8.07 -21.72 -6.03
CA ASP A 123 -8.20 -20.28 -6.31
C ASP A 123 -7.06 -19.43 -5.70
N THR A 124 -6.34 -19.95 -4.70
CA THR A 124 -5.22 -19.25 -4.09
C THR A 124 -4.10 -18.97 -5.11
N PRO A 125 -3.58 -17.72 -5.16
CA PRO A 125 -2.46 -17.39 -6.04
C PRO A 125 -1.15 -18.13 -5.70
N PRO A 126 -0.26 -18.36 -6.68
CA PRO A 126 0.98 -19.09 -6.47
C PRO A 126 1.86 -18.55 -5.34
N GLU A 127 1.91 -17.23 -5.13
CA GLU A 127 2.79 -16.62 -4.11
C GLU A 127 2.38 -16.98 -2.69
N PHE A 128 1.10 -17.22 -2.47
CA PHE A 128 0.57 -17.73 -1.21
C PHE A 128 0.78 -19.24 -1.09
N LYS A 129 0.54 -19.99 -2.18
CA LYS A 129 0.79 -21.45 -2.23
C LYS A 129 2.25 -21.79 -1.90
N ASN A 130 3.19 -21.02 -2.45
CA ASN A 130 4.63 -21.19 -2.20
C ASN A 130 5.02 -20.98 -0.72
N LYS A 131 4.15 -20.34 0.08
CA LYS A 131 4.33 -20.12 1.52
C LYS A 131 3.40 -20.99 2.37
N ASN A 132 2.76 -22.01 1.78
CA ASN A 132 1.77 -22.88 2.44
C ASN A 132 0.55 -22.11 3.00
N LEU A 133 0.20 -20.99 2.36
CA LEU A 133 -0.99 -20.20 2.70
C LEU A 133 -2.08 -20.43 1.65
N PHE A 134 -3.28 -20.77 2.11
CA PHE A 134 -4.45 -21.01 1.26
C PHE A 134 -5.56 -20.04 1.63
N THR A 135 -5.65 -18.98 0.85
CA THR A 135 -6.58 -17.86 1.05
C THR A 135 -7.00 -17.22 -0.27
N THR A 136 -8.05 -16.40 -0.21
CA THR A 136 -8.47 -15.51 -1.29
C THR A 136 -7.99 -14.10 -0.94
N PRO A 137 -6.87 -13.63 -1.50
CA PRO A 137 -6.37 -12.30 -1.15
C PRO A 137 -7.30 -11.23 -1.72
N GLU A 138 -7.48 -10.16 -0.96
CA GLU A 138 -8.16 -8.97 -1.45
C GLU A 138 -7.24 -8.28 -2.48
N ILE A 139 -7.64 -8.28 -3.75
CA ILE A 139 -6.83 -7.72 -4.85
C ILE A 139 -7.17 -6.25 -5.00
N THR A 140 -6.15 -5.41 -4.89
CA THR A 140 -6.42 -3.99 -4.65
C THR A 140 -5.72 -3.02 -5.60
N PHE A 141 -4.70 -3.44 -6.34
CA PHE A 141 -3.92 -2.50 -7.14
C PHE A 141 -3.24 -3.11 -8.37
N LYS A 142 -3.64 -2.64 -9.56
CA LYS A 142 -2.84 -2.70 -10.78
C LYS A 142 -2.41 -1.29 -11.16
N ALA A 143 -1.13 -1.01 -11.04
CA ALA A 143 -0.50 0.21 -11.54
C ALA A 143 -0.78 0.33 -13.03
N HIS A 144 -1.65 1.26 -13.38
CA HIS A 144 -1.76 1.69 -14.76
C HIS A 144 -0.58 2.62 -15.04
N PRO A 145 -0.08 2.69 -16.28
CA PRO A 145 0.80 3.78 -16.68
C PRO A 145 0.03 5.10 -16.48
N GLY A 146 0.19 5.68 -15.29
CA GLY A 146 -0.45 6.92 -14.91
C GLY A 146 0.04 8.02 -15.84
N ARG A 147 -0.84 8.98 -16.14
CA ARG A 147 -0.43 10.22 -16.79
C ARG A 147 0.72 10.83 -15.96
N PRO A 148 1.88 11.16 -16.56
CA PRO A 148 3.01 11.69 -15.80
C PRO A 148 2.56 12.86 -14.90
N LYS A 149 2.87 12.79 -13.60
CA LYS A 149 2.59 13.92 -12.69
C LYS A 149 3.39 15.12 -13.19
N ALA A 150 2.70 16.13 -13.73
CA ALA A 150 3.34 17.35 -14.19
C ALA A 150 4.18 17.97 -13.06
N SER A 151 5.44 18.30 -13.36
CA SER A 151 6.34 18.92 -12.39
C SER A 151 5.76 20.22 -11.84
N ILE A 152 6.15 20.62 -10.63
CA ILE A 152 5.72 21.89 -10.02
C ILE A 152 6.03 23.07 -10.97
N VAL A 153 7.18 23.02 -11.66
CA VAL A 153 7.58 24.02 -12.65
C VAL A 153 6.61 24.03 -13.84
N HIS A 154 6.25 22.86 -14.38
CA HIS A 154 5.26 22.77 -15.46
C HIS A 154 3.89 23.30 -15.03
N LYS A 155 3.42 22.94 -13.82
CA LYS A 155 2.16 23.45 -13.26
C LYS A 155 2.17 24.96 -13.11
N ARG A 156 3.27 25.55 -12.61
CA ARG A 156 3.45 27.01 -12.48
C ARG A 156 3.44 27.70 -13.85
N LYS A 157 4.16 27.15 -14.84
CA LYS A 157 4.16 27.67 -16.21
C LYS A 157 2.76 27.67 -16.82
N MET A 158 2.03 26.56 -16.68
CA MET A 158 0.66 26.45 -17.19
C MET A 158 -0.30 27.40 -16.46
N ALA A 159 -0.18 27.57 -15.15
CA ALA A 159 -0.97 28.54 -14.39
C ALA A 159 -0.70 29.98 -14.86
N ALA A 160 0.56 30.35 -15.06
CA ALA A 160 0.94 31.68 -15.58
C ALA A 160 0.37 31.93 -16.98
N LEU A 161 0.43 30.93 -17.87
CA LEU A 161 -0.16 31.03 -19.21
C LEU A 161 -1.68 31.21 -19.15
N ARG A 162 -2.38 30.45 -18.29
CA ARG A 162 -3.83 30.61 -18.07
C ARG A 162 -4.17 32.00 -17.56
N GLN A 163 -3.40 32.52 -16.60
CA GLN A 163 -3.63 33.86 -16.06
C GLN A 163 -3.38 34.96 -17.10
N LYS A 164 -2.35 34.81 -17.95
CA LYS A 164 -2.08 35.73 -19.06
C LYS A 164 -3.23 35.75 -20.07
N ALA A 165 -3.73 34.57 -20.45
CA ALA A 165 -4.87 34.44 -21.36
C ALA A 165 -6.14 35.08 -20.77
N TYR A 166 -6.42 34.83 -19.49
CA TYR A 166 -7.54 35.43 -18.77
C TYR A 166 -7.46 36.96 -18.76
N ARG A 167 -6.30 37.52 -18.37
CA ARG A 167 -6.08 38.98 -18.34
C ARG A 167 -6.25 39.61 -19.72
N LYS A 168 -5.77 38.96 -20.78
CA LYS A 168 -5.97 39.41 -22.15
C LYS A 168 -7.46 39.46 -22.50
N ARG A 169 -8.21 38.40 -22.19
CA ARG A 169 -9.66 38.34 -22.44
C ARG A 169 -10.41 39.48 -21.74
N ILE A 170 -10.11 39.72 -20.47
CA ILE A 170 -10.71 40.82 -19.69
C ILE A 170 -10.36 42.18 -20.28
N ALA A 171 -9.11 42.40 -20.69
CA ALA A 171 -8.70 43.66 -21.32
C ALA A 171 -9.43 43.92 -22.65
N ASP A 172 -9.60 42.87 -23.47
CA ASP A 172 -10.33 42.94 -24.73
C ASP A 172 -11.83 43.22 -24.50
N GLU A 173 -12.45 42.56 -23.51
CA GLU A 173 -13.84 42.81 -23.08
C GLU A 173 -14.03 44.26 -22.59
N LEU A 174 -13.14 44.77 -21.74
CA LEU A 174 -13.17 46.15 -21.26
C LEU A 174 -13.02 47.17 -22.40
N LYS A 175 -12.14 46.89 -23.36
CA LYS A 175 -11.95 47.73 -24.54
C LYS A 175 -13.20 47.75 -25.43
N ALA A 176 -13.86 46.61 -25.60
CA ALA A 176 -15.11 46.51 -26.35
C ALA A 176 -16.26 47.26 -25.65
N LEU A 177 -16.35 47.18 -24.32
CA LEU A 177 -17.34 47.93 -23.53
C LEU A 177 -17.12 49.43 -23.67
N ARG A 178 -15.89 49.92 -23.50
CA ARG A 178 -15.56 51.36 -23.65
C ARG A 178 -15.91 51.91 -25.03
N LYS A 179 -15.76 51.11 -26.08
CA LYS A 179 -16.17 51.49 -27.45
C LYS A 179 -17.68 51.55 -27.68
N LYS A 180 -18.48 50.91 -26.82
CA LYS A 180 -19.96 50.96 -26.90
C LYS A 180 -20.56 52.12 -26.10
N THR A 181 -19.83 52.66 -25.14
CA THR A 181 -20.25 53.79 -24.30
C THR A 181 -19.71 55.15 -24.75
N SER A 182 -18.89 55.19 -25.81
CA SER A 182 -18.52 56.41 -26.56
C SER A 182 -19.30 56.45 -27.87
#